data_AF-A0A087TZ94-F1
#
_entry.id   AF-A0A087TZ94-F1
#
_cell.length_a   1.000
_cell.length_b   1.000
_cell.length_c   1.000
_cell.angle_alpha   90.00
_cell.angle_beta   90.00
_cell.angle_gamma   90.00
#
_symmetry.space_group_name_H-M   'P 1'
#
loop_
_entity.id
_entity.type
_entity.pdbx_description
1 polymer ?
#
loop_
_entity_poly.entity_id
_entity_poly.type
_entity_poly.pdbx_seq_one_letter_code
_entity_poly.pdbx_strand_id
1 'polypeptide(L)' 'MGLKDEKLHAITNTPPNIKGLITLTYGNGNSLLAYPGSCVNGNVQIFDATERHAKTTIPAH' A
#
# COMPACT_ATOMS: atom_id res chain seq x y z
N MET A 1 -8.45 2.16 28.62
CA MET A 1 -7.33 1.85 27.72
C MET A 1 -7.59 2.59 26.42
N GLY A 2 -7.17 3.86 26.36
CA GLY A 2 -7.43 4.68 25.18
C GLY A 2 -6.54 4.19 24.04
N LEU A 3 -7.13 3.61 23.00
CA LEU A 3 -6.47 3.53 21.70
C LEU A 3 -6.29 4.99 21.29
N LYS A 4 -5.11 5.56 21.57
CA LYS A 4 -4.74 6.81 20.93
C LYS A 4 -4.82 6.53 19.43
N ASP A 5 -5.53 7.38 18.71
CA ASP A 5 -5.55 7.42 17.25
C ASP A 5 -4.15 7.82 16.74
N GLU A 6 -3.15 6.96 16.95
CA GLU A 6 -1.74 7.26 16.67
C GLU A 6 -1.50 7.24 15.17
N LYS A 7 -1.75 8.41 14.56
CA LYS A 7 -1.48 8.80 13.18
C LYS A 7 -1.98 7.82 12.12
N LEU A 8 -3.22 8.01 11.70
CA LEU A 8 -3.75 7.48 10.44
C LEU A 8 -2.96 8.05 9.25
N HIS A 9 -2.52 7.19 8.34
CA HIS A 9 -1.97 7.59 7.04
C HIS A 9 -2.98 7.23 5.96
N ALA A 10 -3.27 8.16 5.05
CA ALA A 10 -4.15 7.95 3.92
C ALA A 10 -3.34 7.95 2.63
N ILE A 11 -3.38 6.83 1.91
CA ILE A 11 -2.86 6.75 0.55
C ILE A 11 -3.97 7.28 -0.37
N THR A 12 -3.75 8.43 -0.98
CA THR A 12 -4.70 9.10 -1.89
C THR A 12 -4.26 8.98 -3.34
N ASN A 13 -5.13 9.35 -4.29
CA ASN A 13 -4.85 9.32 -5.73
C ASN A 13 -4.45 7.94 -6.27
N THR A 14 -4.98 6.87 -5.68
CA THR A 14 -4.82 5.52 -6.22
C THR A 14 -5.68 5.38 -7.49
N PRO A 15 -5.25 4.56 -8.47
CA PRO A 15 -6.13 4.15 -9.57
C PRO A 15 -7.38 3.41 -9.03
N PRO A 16 -8.49 3.36 -9.79
CA PRO A 16 -9.66 2.59 -9.40
C PRO A 16 -9.31 1.14 -9.07
N ASN A 17 -9.57 0.73 -7.82
CA ASN A 17 -9.35 -0.62 -7.34
C ASN A 17 -10.68 -1.35 -7.10
N ILE A 18 -11.47 -1.51 -8.16
CA ILE A 18 -12.86 -2.04 -8.12
C ILE A 18 -12.91 -3.45 -7.52
N LYS A 19 -11.83 -4.24 -7.68
CA LYS A 19 -11.71 -5.59 -7.15
C LYS A 19 -11.17 -5.65 -5.71
N GLY A 20 -10.79 -4.52 -5.12
CA GLY A 20 -10.23 -4.46 -3.76
C GLY A 20 -8.91 -5.21 -3.61
N LEU A 21 -8.07 -5.28 -4.66
CA LEU A 21 -6.79 -5.97 -4.61
C LEU A 21 -5.83 -5.24 -3.67
N ILE A 22 -5.36 -5.93 -2.65
CA ILE A 22 -4.42 -5.41 -1.67
C ILE A 22 -3.72 -6.59 -0.99
N THR A 23 -2.47 -6.40 -0.59
CA THR A 23 -1.80 -7.32 0.34
C THR A 23 -0.85 -6.56 1.25
N LEU A 24 -0.69 -7.05 2.46
CA LEU A 24 0.16 -6.48 3.50
C LEU A 24 1.06 -7.58 4.04
N THR A 25 2.36 -7.33 4.14
CA THR A 25 3.27 -8.29 4.78
C THR A 25 3.00 -8.39 6.28
N TYR A 26 3.20 -9.58 6.84
CA TYR A 26 3.07 -9.85 8.27
C TYR A 26 4.46 -9.88 8.94
N GLY A 27 4.57 -9.29 10.13
CA GLY A 27 5.78 -9.36 10.97
C GLY A 27 6.30 -8.01 11.48
N ASN A 28 7.26 -8.07 12.42
CA ASN A 28 7.90 -6.89 12.99
C ASN A 28 9.10 -6.46 12.13
N GLY A 29 9.00 -5.28 11.51
CA GLY A 29 10.03 -4.73 10.63
C GLY A 29 9.82 -5.18 9.18
N ASN A 30 9.63 -4.21 8.28
CA ASN A 30 9.28 -4.38 6.86
C ASN A 30 7.80 -4.71 6.59
N SER A 31 6.90 -3.93 7.21
CA SER A 31 5.51 -3.90 6.80
C SER A 31 5.39 -3.19 5.45
N LEU A 32 5.15 -3.96 4.38
CA LEU A 32 4.99 -3.49 3.01
C LEU A 32 3.56 -3.74 2.57
N LEU A 33 2.95 -2.71 2.03
CA LEU A 33 1.63 -2.76 1.40
C LEU A 33 1.81 -2.76 -0.12
N ALA A 34 1.22 -3.74 -0.79
CA ALA A 34 1.16 -3.77 -2.25
C ALA A 34 -0.29 -3.58 -2.72
N TYR A 35 -0.47 -2.69 -3.70
CA TYR A 35 -1.76 -2.39 -4.32
C TYR A 35 -1.57 -2.05 -5.80
N PRO A 36 -2.62 -2.10 -6.64
CA PRO A 36 -2.51 -1.71 -8.05
C PRO A 36 -2.03 -0.26 -8.22
N GLY A 37 -0.90 -0.08 -8.90
CA GLY A 37 -0.36 1.23 -9.30
C GLY A 37 -0.91 1.73 -10.64
N SER A 38 -1.67 0.90 -11.35
CA SER A 38 -2.36 1.25 -12.60
C SER A 38 -3.61 0.39 -12.79
N CYS A 39 -4.60 0.94 -13.49
CA CYS A 39 -5.77 0.18 -13.96
C CYS A 39 -5.60 -0.38 -15.38
N VAL A 40 -4.45 -0.15 -16.04
CA VAL A 40 -4.25 -0.46 -17.47
C VAL A 40 -3.16 -1.51 -17.70
N ASN A 41 -2.01 -1.43 -17.03
CA ASN A 41 -0.79 -2.13 -17.41
C ASN A 41 -0.18 -3.01 -16.31
N GLY A 42 -1.00 -3.50 -15.38
CA GLY A 42 -0.53 -4.47 -14.37
C GLY A 42 0.50 -3.96 -13.35
N ASN A 43 0.83 -2.67 -13.36
CA ASN A 43 1.77 -2.09 -12.39
C ASN A 43 1.27 -2.26 -10.95
N VAL A 44 2.18 -2.64 -10.05
CA VAL A 44 1.93 -2.79 -8.61
C VAL A 44 2.74 -1.76 -7.85
N GLN A 45 2.08 -0.95 -7.02
CA GLN A 45 2.72 0.01 -6.14
C GLN A 45 3.12 -0.67 -4.83
N ILE A 46 4.36 -0.45 -4.40
CA ILE A 46 4.87 -0.86 -3.09
C ILE A 46 4.94 0.37 -2.18
N PHE A 47 4.34 0.25 -1.01
CA PHE A 47 4.33 1.27 0.03
C PHE A 47 4.88 0.68 1.33
N ASP A 48 5.83 1.38 1.94
CA ASP A 48 6.34 1.00 3.25
C ASP A 48 5.38 1.54 4.32
N ALA A 49 4.66 0.65 4.98
CA ALA A 49 3.71 1.01 6.04
C ALA A 49 4.42 1.35 7.37
N THR A 50 5.69 0.99 7.52
CA THR A 50 6.51 1.31 8.69
C THR A 50 7.00 2.74 8.60
N GLU A 51 7.61 3.10 7.46
CA GLU A 51 8.16 4.44 7.19
C GLU A 51 7.14 5.37 6.52
N ARG A 52 5.97 4.85 6.15
CA ARG A 52 4.79 5.55 5.59
C ARG A 52 5.07 6.33 4.31
N HIS A 53 5.78 5.71 3.37
CA HIS A 53 6.03 6.28 2.05
C HIS A 53 6.04 5.24 0.93
N ALA A 54 5.78 5.70 -0.30
CA ALA A 54 5.88 4.88 -1.50
C ALA A 54 7.35 4.51 -1.79
N LYS A 55 7.64 3.22 -1.99
CA LYS A 55 9.00 2.71 -2.25
C LYS A 55 9.31 2.58 -3.73
N THR A 56 8.44 1.87 -4.47
CA THR A 56 8.66 1.58 -5.89
C THR A 56 7.39 1.11 -6.57
N THR A 57 7.42 1.08 -7.90
CA THR A 57 6.39 0.46 -8.74
C THR A 57 7.02 -0.74 -9.46
N ILE A 58 6.35 -1.88 -9.42
CA ILE A 58 6.76 -3.11 -10.11
C ILE A 58 5.90 -3.27 -11.38
N PRO A 59 6.50 -3.31 -12.59
CA PRO A 59 5.79 -3.70 -13.80
C PRO A 59 5.58 -5.21 -13.80
N ALA A 60 4.47 -5.67 -13.23
CA ALA A 60 4.26 -7.09 -12.98
C ALA A 60 3.78 -7.88 -14.22
N HIS A 61 3.06 -7.21 -15.14
CA HIS A 61 2.42 -7.84 -16.30
C HIS A 61 2.45 -6.93 -17.53
#